data_AF-A0A9N9EVF6-F1
#
_entry.id   AF-A0A9N9EVF6-F1
#
_cell.length_a   1.000
_cell.length_b   1.000
_cell.length_c   1.000
_cell.angle_alpha   90.00
_cell.angle_beta   90.00
_cell.angle_gamma   90.00
#
_symmetry.space_group_name_H-M   'P 1'
#
loop_
_entity.id
_entity.type
_entity.pdbx_description
1 polymer ?
#
loop_
_entity_poly.entity_id
_entity_poly.type
_entity_poly.pdbx_seq_one_letter_code
_entity_poly.pdbx_strand_id
1 'polypeptide(L)'
;IGYITYCIQDELVPIYKNDTSTCLDIMSKANSSLASCYITNGLCNISQDWKILFEVIDVKELFGSYQVFKQVLEAADKVFKCSQLVTWLDENKSDINAD
;
A
#
# COMPACT_ATOMS: atom_id res chain seq x y z
N ILE A 1 0.13 -14.13 1.68
CA ILE A 1 0.32 -14.07 0.21
C ILE A 1 -0.99 -14.34 -0.53
N GLY A 2 -1.70 -15.46 -0.29
CA GLY A 2 -2.97 -15.78 -0.98
C GLY A 2 -4.08 -14.70 -0.87
N TYR A 3 -4.23 -14.05 0.29
CA TYR A 3 -5.26 -13.01 0.49
C TYR A 3 -5.00 -11.70 -0.25
N ILE A 4 -3.73 -11.33 -0.45
CA ILE A 4 -3.35 -10.09 -1.16
C ILE A 4 -3.63 -10.25 -2.65
N THR A 5 -3.22 -11.38 -3.23
CA THR A 5 -3.50 -11.69 -4.64
C THR A 5 -5.00 -11.75 -4.91
N TYR A 6 -5.78 -12.33 -4.00
CA TYR A 6 -7.24 -12.36 -4.12
C TYR A 6 -7.86 -10.95 -4.09
N CYS A 7 -7.44 -10.09 -3.16
CA CYS A 7 -7.93 -8.71 -3.07
C CYS A 7 -7.62 -7.90 -4.34
N ILE A 8 -6.40 -8.03 -4.88
CA ILE A 8 -6.02 -7.36 -6.12
C ILE A 8 -6.89 -7.84 -7.30
N GLN A 9 -7.17 -9.14 -7.37
CA GLN A 9 -8.03 -9.69 -8.40
C GLN A 9 -9.47 -9.18 -8.28
N ASP A 10 -10.03 -9.09 -7.08
CA ASP A 10 -11.38 -8.57 -6.84
C ASP A 10 -11.55 -7.12 -7.34
N GLU A 11 -10.51 -6.29 -7.16
CA GLU A 11 -10.49 -4.91 -7.63
C GLU A 11 -10.25 -4.76 -9.13
N LEU A 12 -9.45 -5.64 -9.74
CA LEU A 12 -9.03 -5.54 -11.15
C LEU A 12 -9.96 -6.24 -12.14
N VAL A 13 -10.58 -7.36 -11.74
CA VAL A 13 -11.48 -8.13 -12.62
C VAL A 13 -12.64 -7.29 -13.18
N PRO A 14 -13.30 -6.39 -12.41
CA PRO A 14 -14.36 -5.54 -12.95
C PRO A 14 -13.87 -4.55 -14.02
N ILE A 15 -12.65 -4.02 -13.86
CA ILE A 15 -12.06 -3.09 -14.83
C ILE A 15 -11.63 -3.86 -16.09
N TYR A 16 -11.00 -5.02 -15.92
CA TYR A 16 -10.61 -5.85 -17.05
C TYR A 16 -11.82 -6.32 -17.87
N LYS A 17 -12.96 -6.62 -17.22
CA LYS A 17 -14.21 -6.97 -17.90
C LYS A 17 -14.87 -5.81 -18.63
N ASN A 18 -14.47 -4.57 -18.33
CA ASN A 18 -14.92 -3.41 -19.07
C ASN A 18 -13.99 -3.24 -20.29
N ASP A 19 -14.38 -3.81 -21.43
CA ASP A 19 -13.64 -3.82 -22.71
C ASP A 19 -13.27 -2.42 -23.27
N THR A 20 -13.61 -1.35 -22.56
CA THR A 20 -13.27 0.04 -22.89
C THR A 20 -12.10 0.60 -22.07
N SER A 21 -11.65 -0.11 -21.04
CA SER A 21 -10.57 0.35 -20.16
C SER A 21 -9.21 0.26 -20.85
N THR A 22 -8.41 1.31 -20.72
CA THR A 22 -7.06 1.35 -21.30
C THR A 22 -6.05 0.66 -20.39
N CYS A 23 -4.86 0.35 -20.93
CA CYS A 23 -3.74 -0.14 -20.13
C CYS A 23 -3.38 0.83 -18.98
N LEU A 24 -3.49 2.15 -19.23
CA LEU A 24 -3.26 3.17 -18.21
C LEU A 24 -4.30 3.12 -17.09
N ASP A 25 -5.57 2.86 -17.42
CA ASP A 25 -6.65 2.74 -16.42
C ASP A 25 -6.45 1.50 -15.53
N ILE A 26 -6.09 0.38 -16.15
CA ILE A 26 -5.80 -0.87 -15.44
C ILE A 26 -4.57 -0.70 -14.54
N MET A 27 -3.51 -0.06 -15.04
CA MET A 27 -2.29 0.18 -14.26
C MET A 27 -2.54 1.15 -13.09
N SER A 28 -3.30 2.22 -13.32
CA SER A 28 -3.69 3.18 -12.28
C SER A 28 -4.53 2.51 -11.18
N LYS A 29 -5.50 1.67 -11.57
CA LYS A 29 -6.27 0.90 -10.60
C LYS A 29 -5.41 -0.12 -9.85
N ALA A 30 -4.54 -0.85 -10.55
CA ALA A 30 -3.66 -1.83 -9.92
C ALA A 30 -2.78 -1.17 -8.85
N ASN A 31 -2.17 -0.03 -9.16
CA ASN A 31 -1.33 0.71 -8.23
C ASN A 31 -2.12 1.24 -7.01
N SER A 32 -3.31 1.80 -7.23
CA SER A 32 -4.14 2.31 -6.13
C SER A 32 -4.71 1.19 -5.23
N SER A 33 -5.06 0.03 -5.82
CA SER A 33 -5.57 -1.12 -5.08
C SER A 33 -4.47 -1.91 -4.36
N LEU A 34 -3.22 -1.88 -4.87
CA LEU A 34 -2.08 -2.59 -4.28
C LEU A 34 -1.89 -2.19 -2.81
N ALA A 35 -1.75 -0.89 -2.56
CA ALA A 35 -1.54 -0.35 -1.23
C ALA A 35 -2.68 -0.75 -0.27
N SER A 36 -3.92 -0.53 -0.69
CA SER A 36 -5.12 -0.88 0.09
C SER A 36 -5.17 -2.37 0.43
N CYS A 37 -4.92 -3.25 -0.55
CA CYS A 37 -4.94 -4.70 -0.38
C CYS A 37 -3.82 -5.21 0.52
N TYR A 38 -2.60 -4.65 0.41
CA TYR A 38 -1.50 -4.97 1.31
C TYR A 38 -1.82 -4.57 2.75
N ILE A 39 -2.35 -3.36 2.95
CA ILE A 39 -2.71 -2.82 4.26
C ILE A 39 -3.82 -3.67 4.89
N THR A 40 -4.97 -3.80 4.23
CA THR A 40 -6.16 -4.49 4.79
C THR A 40 -5.96 -5.98 5.03
N ASN A 41 -5.15 -6.67 4.21
CA ASN A 41 -5.03 -8.13 4.27
C ASN A 41 -3.68 -8.64 4.79
N GLY A 42 -2.75 -7.76 5.15
CA GLY A 42 -1.40 -8.20 5.55
C GLY A 42 -0.70 -7.25 6.52
N LEU A 43 -0.37 -6.04 6.07
CA LEU A 43 0.56 -5.14 6.76
C LEU A 43 0.05 -4.70 8.13
N CYS A 44 -1.25 -4.42 8.30
CA CYS A 44 -1.80 -4.00 9.60
C CYS A 44 -1.88 -5.14 10.62
N ASN A 45 -1.91 -6.40 10.16
CA ASN A 45 -2.09 -7.58 11.01
C ASN A 45 -0.77 -8.31 11.27
N ILE A 46 0.29 -7.98 10.53
CA ILE A 46 1.66 -8.29 10.93
C ILE A 46 1.92 -7.52 12.23
N SER A 47 2.63 -8.14 13.17
CA SER A 47 2.99 -7.49 14.43
C SER A 47 3.91 -6.28 14.19
N GLN A 48 4.64 -5.78 15.18
CA GLN A 48 5.68 -4.78 14.91
C GLN A 48 6.79 -5.25 13.92
N ASP A 49 6.73 -6.48 13.39
CA ASP A 49 7.65 -7.00 12.38
C ASP A 49 7.70 -6.19 11.07
N TRP A 50 6.68 -5.37 10.78
CA TRP A 50 6.79 -4.41 9.67
C TRP A 50 7.93 -3.41 9.93
N LYS A 51 8.27 -3.07 11.18
CA LYS A 51 9.44 -2.24 11.54
C LYS A 51 10.73 -2.89 11.06
N ILE A 52 10.89 -4.19 11.36
CA ILE A 52 12.06 -4.97 10.94
C ILE A 52 12.13 -5.01 9.41
N LEU A 53 10.98 -5.14 8.74
CA LEU A 53 10.91 -5.12 7.28
C LEU A 53 11.39 -3.78 6.70
N PHE A 54 11.01 -2.66 7.32
CA PHE A 54 11.44 -1.31 6.92
C PHE A 54 12.84 -0.91 7.43
N GLU A 55 13.40 -1.63 8.40
CA GLU A 55 14.82 -1.49 8.80
C GLU A 55 15.75 -2.19 7.78
N VAL A 56 15.27 -3.25 7.14
CA VAL A 56 16.01 -4.01 6.12
C VAL A 56 15.83 -3.43 4.72
N ILE A 57 14.64 -2.95 4.41
CA ILE A 57 14.29 -2.36 3.11
C ILE A 57 14.08 -0.87 3.32
N ASP A 58 14.89 -0.04 2.66
CA ASP A 58 14.73 1.42 2.73
C ASP A 58 13.28 1.77 2.37
N VAL A 59 12.67 2.59 3.22
CA VAL A 59 11.30 3.06 3.04
C VAL A 59 11.12 3.76 1.69
N LYS A 60 12.19 4.37 1.16
CA LYS A 60 12.25 4.91 -0.20
C LYS A 60 12.19 3.85 -1.28
N GLU A 61 12.84 2.70 -1.10
CA GLU A 61 12.75 1.57 -2.05
C GLU A 61 11.36 0.94 -2.02
N LEU A 62 10.70 0.96 -0.87
CA LEU A 62 9.37 0.39 -0.68
C LEU A 62 8.26 1.22 -1.32
N PHE A 63 8.36 2.55 -1.26
CA PHE A 63 7.32 3.44 -1.78
C PHE A 63 7.70 4.11 -3.09
N GLY A 64 8.98 4.19 -3.45
CA GLY A 64 9.50 4.75 -4.71
C GLY A 64 9.28 6.25 -4.90
N SER A 65 8.36 6.88 -4.15
CA SER A 65 8.13 8.32 -4.12
C SER A 65 7.30 8.72 -2.89
N TYR A 66 7.40 9.99 -2.49
CA TYR A 66 6.58 10.56 -1.43
C TYR A 66 5.07 10.54 -1.73
N GLN A 67 4.68 10.65 -3.02
CA GLN A 67 3.27 10.56 -3.42
C GLN A 67 2.67 9.18 -3.12
N VAL A 68 3.41 8.11 -3.44
CA VAL A 68 2.98 6.74 -3.16
C VAL A 68 2.94 6.50 -1.65
N PHE A 69 3.92 7.00 -0.90
CA PHE A 69 3.91 6.96 0.56
C PHE A 69 2.66 7.62 1.16
N LYS A 70 2.27 8.80 0.66
CA LYS A 70 1.06 9.50 1.11
C LYS A 70 -0.20 8.69 0.83
N GLN A 71 -0.29 8.04 -0.32
CA GLN A 71 -1.42 7.16 -0.65
C GLN A 71 -1.49 5.93 0.27
N VAL A 72 -0.35 5.37 0.65
CA VAL A 72 -0.27 4.27 1.63
C VAL A 72 -0.74 4.74 3.00
N LEU A 73 -0.31 5.92 3.46
CA LEU A 73 -0.78 6.52 4.71
C LEU A 73 -2.30 6.75 4.70
N GLU A 74 -2.84 7.37 3.64
CA GLU A 74 -4.27 7.62 3.49
C GLU A 74 -5.10 6.32 3.40
N ALA A 75 -4.53 5.26 2.82
CA ALA A 75 -5.15 3.94 2.80
C ALA A 75 -5.08 3.25 4.18
N ALA A 76 -3.99 3.43 4.92
CA ALA A 76 -3.80 2.85 6.25
C ALA A 76 -4.70 3.51 7.31
N ASP A 77 -4.89 4.83 7.22
CA ASP A 77 -5.76 5.60 8.11
C ASP A 77 -7.24 5.18 8.00
N LYS A 78 -7.67 4.72 6.82
CA LYS A 78 -9.02 4.17 6.60
C LYS A 78 -9.24 2.82 7.27
N VAL A 79 -8.20 2.17 7.78
CA VAL A 79 -8.25 0.84 8.39
C VAL A 79 -7.98 0.96 9.88
N PHE A 80 -9.03 0.88 10.71
CA PHE A 80 -8.96 1.07 12.16
C PHE A 80 -7.88 0.23 12.88
N LYS A 81 -7.52 -0.95 12.35
CA LYS A 81 -6.47 -1.82 12.91
C LYS A 81 -5.04 -1.41 12.54
N CYS A 82 -4.86 -0.39 11.70
CA CYS A 82 -3.56 0.03 11.20
C CYS A 82 -2.95 1.22 11.96
N SER A 83 -3.54 1.63 13.09
CA SER A 83 -3.11 2.83 13.82
C SER A 83 -1.63 2.82 14.21
N GLN A 84 -1.08 1.66 14.62
CA GLN A 84 0.35 1.56 14.96
C GLN A 84 1.28 1.77 13.76
N LEU A 85 0.88 1.27 12.59
CA LEU A 85 1.62 1.49 11.34
C LEU A 85 1.52 2.95 10.93
N VAL A 86 0.32 3.56 11.01
CA VAL A 86 0.12 4.99 10.70
C VAL A 86 0.98 5.88 11.59
N THR A 87 0.98 5.65 12.90
CA THR A 87 1.82 6.39 13.85
C THR A 87 3.30 6.28 13.49
N TRP A 88 3.81 5.08 13.23
CA TRP A 88 5.21 4.91 12.88
C TRP A 88 5.58 5.55 11.54
N LEU A 89 4.74 5.42 10.52
CA LEU A 89 4.98 6.05 9.23
C LEU A 89 5.03 7.59 9.37
N ASP A 90 4.16 8.19 10.19
CA ASP A 90 4.18 9.64 10.44
C ASP A 90 5.41 10.08 11.25
N GLU A 91 5.84 9.28 12.22
CA GLU A 91 7.08 9.52 13.00
C GLU A 91 8.35 9.46 12.13
N ASN A 92 8.37 8.59 11.12
CA ASN A 92 9.54 8.36 10.26
C ASN A 92 9.42 9.06 8.90
N LYS A 93 8.43 9.96 8.71
CA LYS A 93 8.19 10.63 7.42
C LYS A 93 9.36 11.51 6.96
N SER A 94 10.18 12.00 7.89
CA SER A 94 11.34 12.85 7.57
C SER A 94 12.39 12.10 6.75
N ASP A 95 12.57 10.81 7.00
CA ASP A 95 13.58 9.97 6.35
C ASP A 95 13.17 9.64 4.90
N ILE A 96 11.87 9.72 4.64
CA ILE A 96 11.23 9.50 3.34
C ILE A 96 11.27 10.77 2.48
N ASN A 97 11.18 11.95 3.12
CA ASN A 97 11.12 13.26 2.46
C ASN A 97 12.50 13.92 2.30
N ALA A 98 13.58 13.26 2.73
CA ALA A 98 14.95 13.74 2.59
C ALA A 98 15.44 13.56 1.14
N ASP A 99 15.04 14.45 0.25
CA ASP A 99 15.88 14.84 -0.91
C ASP A 99 16.92 15.88 -0.47
#